data_AF-A0A6M0RY83-F1
#
_entry.id   AF-A0A6M0RY83-F1
#
_cell.length_a   1.000
_cell.length_b   1.000
_cell.length_c   1.000
_cell.angle_alpha   90.00
_cell.angle_beta   90.00
_cell.angle_gamma   90.00
#
_symmetry.space_group_name_H-M   'P 1'
#
loop_
_entity.id
_entity.type
_entity.pdbx_description
1 polymer ?
#
loop_
_entity_poly.entity_id
_entity_poly.type
_entity_poly.pdbx_seq_one_letter_code
_entity_poly.pdbx_strand_id
1 'polypeptide(L)'
;MYKFKYHDNAVEKMLSDRKTFWDPELEEELRPVLAKLKQTGEIAGASCGFNLIAPGRIYYTLPGRNFKLAYTVDSCNEEIRFYEFQQVSHQIDWETALEQDLRDGEEQPIYIPQIGDPHKFIRAIELIYRGINTSKDLGVAFGSGAKRDKDLARRGDYLGRPIIEFGLAHRVQTAKQSPSIYVLSDQGRRIAQSDDSEIRERLLAEALLAFYPIQVIIEETTRGGKELTKELIQEIISLVSFGDCGGTTNPRRASSLRALVNWVTRWAGIPIRRKGNDGVQLYIPYIYAN
;
A
#
# COMPACT_ATOMS: atom_id res chain seq x y z
N MET A 1 -9.25 -23.18 24.73
CA MET A 1 -8.92 -22.36 23.53
C MET A 1 -9.47 -20.97 23.79
N TYR A 2 -8.62 -19.94 23.75
CA TYR A 2 -8.96 -18.64 24.32
C TYR A 2 -10.13 -17.94 23.60
N LYS A 3 -11.01 -17.31 24.38
CA LYS A 3 -12.10 -16.45 23.90
C LYS A 3 -11.61 -15.02 23.79
N PHE A 4 -11.95 -14.36 22.70
CA PHE A 4 -11.61 -12.95 22.50
C PHE A 4 -12.69 -12.07 23.12
N LYS A 5 -12.23 -11.08 23.88
CA LYS A 5 -13.02 -10.00 24.46
C LYS A 5 -12.39 -8.67 24.04
N TYR A 6 -13.21 -7.64 23.97
CA TYR A 6 -12.77 -6.32 23.55
C TYR A 6 -13.11 -5.32 24.65
N HIS A 7 -12.23 -4.35 24.85
CA HIS A 7 -12.45 -3.26 25.80
C HIS A 7 -13.62 -2.37 25.38
N ASP A 8 -13.71 -2.09 24.07
CA ASP A 8 -14.77 -1.29 23.47
C ASP A 8 -15.20 -1.82 22.09
N ASN A 9 -16.28 -1.24 21.56
CA ASN A 9 -16.86 -1.60 20.27
C ASN A 9 -15.97 -1.20 19.08
N ALA A 10 -15.07 -0.23 19.23
CA ALA A 10 -14.20 0.21 18.15
C ALA A 10 -13.11 -0.85 17.87
N VAL A 11 -12.45 -1.32 18.94
CA VAL A 11 -11.48 -2.42 18.88
C VAL A 11 -12.15 -3.70 18.37
N GLU A 12 -13.36 -4.01 18.86
CA GLU A 12 -14.15 -5.14 18.36
C GLU A 12 -14.39 -5.02 16.85
N LYS A 13 -14.87 -3.87 16.37
CA LYS A 13 -15.17 -3.66 14.95
C LYS A 13 -13.92 -3.82 14.09
N MET A 14 -12.79 -3.24 14.49
CA MET A 14 -11.54 -3.30 13.73
C MET A 14 -10.92 -4.71 13.66
N LEU A 15 -11.03 -5.50 14.73
CA LEU A 15 -10.48 -6.87 14.77
C LEU A 15 -11.44 -7.92 14.21
N SER A 16 -12.73 -7.64 14.17
CA SER A 16 -13.76 -8.60 13.74
C SER A 16 -14.16 -8.43 12.28
N ASP A 17 -14.27 -7.19 11.77
CA ASP A 17 -14.65 -6.92 10.39
C ASP A 17 -13.43 -6.83 9.46
N ARG A 18 -12.90 -8.00 9.15
CA ARG A 18 -11.70 -8.15 8.30
C ARG A 18 -11.87 -7.56 6.91
N LYS A 19 -13.07 -7.64 6.32
CA LYS A 19 -13.29 -7.18 4.94
C LYS A 19 -13.20 -5.67 4.79
N THR A 20 -13.56 -4.95 5.86
CA THR A 20 -13.60 -3.49 5.86
C THR A 20 -12.27 -2.90 6.32
N PHE A 21 -11.70 -3.47 7.39
CA PHE A 21 -10.56 -2.88 8.08
C PHE A 21 -9.22 -3.52 7.73
N TRP A 22 -9.20 -4.74 7.17
CA TRP A 22 -7.95 -5.43 6.83
C TRP A 22 -7.73 -5.40 5.32
N ASP A 23 -6.56 -4.90 4.94
CA ASP A 23 -6.01 -5.15 3.62
C ASP A 23 -5.23 -6.48 3.60
N PRO A 24 -4.77 -6.94 2.42
CA PRO A 24 -4.08 -8.23 2.31
C PRO A 24 -2.80 -8.35 3.14
N GLU A 25 -2.03 -7.27 3.33
CA GLU A 25 -0.76 -7.31 4.06
C GLU A 25 -1.00 -7.39 5.57
N LEU A 26 -1.93 -6.58 6.08
CA LEU A 26 -2.36 -6.68 7.47
C LEU A 26 -3.01 -8.04 7.74
N GLU A 27 -3.81 -8.58 6.80
CA GLU A 27 -4.37 -9.92 6.94
C GLU A 27 -3.27 -10.99 7.00
N GLU A 28 -2.28 -10.92 6.12
CA GLU A 28 -1.16 -11.87 6.09
C GLU A 28 -0.38 -11.86 7.41
N GLU A 29 -0.16 -10.68 7.99
CA GLU A 29 0.60 -10.51 9.22
C GLU A 29 -0.23 -10.82 10.49
N LEU A 30 -1.42 -10.24 10.61
CA LEU A 30 -2.21 -10.28 11.85
C LEU A 30 -2.99 -11.59 12.02
N ARG A 31 -3.43 -12.22 10.92
CA ARG A 31 -4.19 -13.48 10.97
C ARG A 31 -3.43 -14.60 11.71
N PRO A 32 -2.15 -14.92 11.40
CA PRO A 32 -1.41 -15.94 12.14
C PRO A 32 -1.20 -15.55 13.61
N VAL A 33 -0.99 -14.25 13.90
CA VAL A 33 -0.87 -13.73 15.27
C VAL A 33 -2.12 -14.01 16.08
N LEU A 34 -3.29 -13.64 15.58
CA LEU A 34 -4.57 -13.88 16.26
C LEU A 34 -4.86 -15.37 16.38
N ALA A 35 -4.55 -16.18 15.37
CA ALA A 35 -4.69 -17.63 15.46
C ALA A 35 -3.83 -18.22 16.59
N LYS A 36 -2.58 -17.74 16.74
CA LYS A 36 -1.67 -18.18 17.79
C LYS A 36 -2.15 -17.74 19.17
N LEU A 37 -2.55 -16.48 19.34
CA LEU A 37 -3.12 -15.97 20.59
C LEU A 37 -4.33 -16.81 21.02
N LYS A 38 -5.22 -17.15 20.08
CA LYS A 38 -6.39 -18.00 20.38
C LYS A 38 -6.01 -19.40 20.90
N GLN A 39 -4.85 -19.91 20.52
CA GLN A 39 -4.36 -21.22 20.97
C GLN A 39 -3.61 -21.13 22.30
N THR A 40 -2.67 -20.19 22.42
CA THR A 40 -1.67 -20.20 23.50
C THR A 40 -1.81 -19.06 24.51
N GLY A 41 -2.65 -18.05 24.27
CA GLY A 41 -2.75 -16.86 25.12
C GLY A 41 -1.62 -15.87 24.86
N GLU A 42 -0.41 -16.37 24.61
CA GLU A 42 0.81 -15.58 24.45
C GLU A 42 1.49 -15.81 23.10
N ILE A 43 2.30 -14.83 22.69
CA ILE A 43 3.11 -14.87 21.47
C ILE A 43 4.48 -14.24 21.71
N ALA A 44 5.52 -14.81 21.09
CA ALA A 44 6.87 -14.28 21.16
C ALA A 44 6.94 -12.87 20.55
N GLY A 45 7.77 -12.00 21.14
CA GLY A 45 7.93 -10.60 20.71
C GLY A 45 6.95 -9.62 21.37
N ALA A 46 5.99 -10.09 22.18
CA ALA A 46 5.19 -9.20 23.01
C ALA A 46 5.99 -8.69 24.21
N SER A 47 6.04 -7.38 24.39
CA SER A 47 6.55 -6.74 25.61
C SER A 47 5.48 -6.84 26.70
N CYS A 48 5.87 -7.25 27.90
CA CYS A 48 4.96 -7.35 29.05
C CYS A 48 5.26 -6.26 30.09
N GLY A 49 4.22 -5.78 30.76
CA GLY A 49 4.34 -4.80 31.83
C GLY A 49 3.04 -4.63 32.61
N PHE A 50 3.09 -3.75 33.60
CA PHE A 50 1.91 -3.32 34.35
C PHE A 50 1.40 -2.01 33.75
N ASN A 51 0.10 -1.93 33.48
CA ASN A 51 -0.55 -0.75 32.94
C ASN A 51 -1.76 -0.38 33.80
N LEU A 52 -1.99 0.92 33.99
CA LEU A 52 -3.14 1.47 34.72
C LEU A 52 -4.49 1.09 34.08
N ILE A 53 -4.50 0.78 32.78
CA ILE A 53 -5.70 0.39 32.03
C ILE A 53 -6.22 -1.00 32.43
N ALA A 54 -5.34 -1.88 32.92
CA ALA A 54 -5.68 -3.23 33.34
C ALA A 54 -5.06 -3.55 34.71
N PRO A 55 -5.53 -2.90 35.79
CA PRO A 55 -4.91 -3.03 37.10
C PRO A 55 -4.98 -4.49 37.58
N GLY A 56 -3.85 -5.00 38.08
CA GLY A 56 -3.73 -6.37 38.57
C GLY A 56 -3.60 -7.45 37.49
N ARG A 57 -3.44 -7.07 36.20
CA ARG A 57 -3.21 -8.01 35.10
C ARG A 57 -1.91 -7.68 34.37
N ILE A 58 -1.25 -8.71 33.82
CA ILE A 58 -0.11 -8.52 32.94
C ILE A 58 -0.63 -7.97 31.61
N TYR A 59 -0.13 -6.79 31.25
CA TYR A 59 -0.47 -6.09 30.02
C TYR A 59 0.61 -6.40 28.96
N TYR A 60 0.18 -6.93 27.83
CA TYR A 60 1.04 -7.30 26.72
C TYR A 60 0.86 -6.28 25.60
N THR A 61 1.98 -5.79 25.08
CA THR A 61 2.04 -4.95 23.87
C THR A 61 2.84 -5.67 22.81
N LEU A 62 2.22 -5.92 21.67
CA LEU A 62 2.83 -6.58 20.53
C LEU A 62 2.95 -5.59 19.38
N PRO A 63 4.15 -5.10 19.08
CA PRO A 63 4.42 -4.41 17.83
C PRO A 63 4.58 -5.43 16.70
N GLY A 64 3.77 -5.28 15.66
CA GLY A 64 4.02 -5.83 14.34
C GLY A 64 4.61 -4.77 13.42
N ARG A 65 4.83 -5.14 12.16
CA ARG A 65 5.24 -4.24 11.09
C ARG A 65 4.10 -3.29 10.70
N ASN A 66 2.89 -3.82 10.50
CA ASN A 66 1.73 -3.03 10.07
C ASN A 66 0.74 -2.75 11.20
N PHE A 67 1.00 -3.23 12.42
CA PHE A 67 0.07 -3.06 13.53
C PHE A 67 0.76 -2.94 14.89
N LYS A 68 0.02 -2.43 15.86
CA LYS A 68 0.33 -2.53 17.28
C LYS A 68 -0.92 -3.04 17.99
N LEU A 69 -0.74 -4.06 18.83
CA LEU A 69 -1.83 -4.70 19.54
C LEU A 69 -1.52 -4.69 21.04
N ALA A 70 -2.50 -4.30 21.85
CA ALA A 70 -2.38 -4.34 23.29
C ALA A 70 -3.49 -5.18 23.92
N TYR A 71 -3.12 -6.13 24.77
CA TYR A 71 -4.03 -7.13 25.31
C TYR A 71 -3.61 -7.64 26.69
N THR A 72 -4.54 -8.30 27.38
CA THR A 72 -4.26 -9.08 28.60
C THR A 72 -4.75 -10.50 28.43
N VAL A 73 -4.11 -11.44 29.11
CA VAL A 73 -4.51 -12.85 29.15
C VAL A 73 -5.08 -13.17 30.53
N ASP A 74 -6.26 -13.77 30.56
CA ASP A 74 -6.88 -14.35 31.74
C ASP A 74 -6.90 -15.87 31.56
N SER A 75 -5.82 -16.53 32.01
CA SER A 75 -5.64 -17.98 31.83
C SER A 75 -6.67 -18.80 32.60
N CYS A 76 -7.23 -18.28 33.70
CA CYS A 76 -8.24 -18.96 34.49
C CYS A 76 -9.57 -19.07 33.73
N ASN A 77 -9.94 -18.02 33.01
CA ASN A 77 -11.19 -17.98 32.23
C ASN A 77 -11.00 -18.36 30.75
N GLU A 78 -9.77 -18.69 30.35
CA GLU A 78 -9.35 -18.80 28.95
C GLU A 78 -9.80 -17.58 28.12
N GLU A 79 -9.58 -16.36 28.61
CA GLU A 79 -9.95 -15.14 27.90
C GLU A 79 -8.74 -14.27 27.51
N ILE A 80 -8.82 -13.66 26.34
CA ILE A 80 -7.90 -12.61 25.91
C ILE A 80 -8.72 -11.35 25.70
N ARG A 81 -8.36 -10.29 26.42
CA ARG A 81 -9.01 -8.99 26.28
C ARG A 81 -8.11 -8.04 25.52
N PHE A 82 -8.57 -7.56 24.37
CA PHE A 82 -7.90 -6.53 23.59
C PHE A 82 -8.32 -5.14 24.05
N TYR A 83 -7.34 -4.27 24.26
CA TYR A 83 -7.52 -2.89 24.71
C TYR A 83 -7.21 -1.88 23.63
N GLU A 84 -6.24 -2.19 22.76
CA GLU A 84 -5.80 -1.29 21.71
C GLU A 84 -5.45 -2.09 20.46
N PHE A 85 -5.88 -1.59 19.32
CA PHE A 85 -5.43 -2.05 18.01
C PHE A 85 -5.19 -0.82 17.14
N GLN A 86 -3.94 -0.65 16.71
CA GLN A 86 -3.52 0.43 15.82
C GLN A 86 -2.90 -0.20 14.58
N GLN A 87 -3.16 0.38 13.41
CA GLN A 87 -2.34 0.10 12.23
C GLN A 87 -1.21 1.14 12.22
N VAL A 88 0.00 0.70 11.94
CA VAL A 88 1.17 1.58 11.91
C VAL A 88 1.14 2.38 10.60
N SER A 89 1.33 3.69 10.70
CA SER A 89 1.56 4.60 9.56
C SER A 89 2.84 5.40 9.78
N HIS A 90 3.41 5.90 8.69
CA HIS A 90 4.65 6.68 8.66
C HIS A 90 4.33 8.16 8.45
N GLN A 91 5.17 9.04 8.99
CA GLN A 91 5.04 10.48 8.80
C GLN A 91 5.42 10.84 7.34
N ILE A 92 4.42 10.93 6.48
CA ILE A 92 4.54 11.49 5.14
C ILE A 92 3.62 12.72 5.08
N ASP A 93 4.18 13.86 4.68
CA ASP A 93 3.41 15.10 4.46
C ASP A 93 2.61 15.00 3.16
N TRP A 94 1.51 14.26 3.24
CA TRP A 94 0.65 13.99 2.10
C TRP A 94 -0.20 15.21 1.69
N GLU A 95 -0.50 16.12 2.62
CA GLU A 95 -1.29 17.32 2.33
C GLU A 95 -0.54 18.21 1.34
N THR A 96 0.73 18.50 1.63
CA THR A 96 1.61 19.24 0.71
C THR A 96 1.78 18.50 -0.63
N ALA A 97 1.85 17.16 -0.61
CA ALA A 97 1.97 16.38 -1.84
C ALA A 97 0.73 16.46 -2.74
N LEU A 98 -0.47 16.67 -2.19
CA LEU A 98 -1.71 16.85 -2.96
C LEU A 98 -1.88 18.27 -3.49
N GLU A 99 -1.25 19.26 -2.86
CA GLU A 99 -1.29 20.67 -3.31
C GLU A 99 -0.38 20.96 -4.50
N GLN A 100 0.53 20.03 -4.84
CA GLN A 100 1.35 20.13 -6.04
C GLN A 100 0.47 19.95 -7.28
N ASP A 101 0.30 21.03 -8.05
CA ASP A 101 -0.33 20.94 -9.36
C ASP A 101 0.61 20.22 -10.34
N LEU A 102 0.34 18.94 -10.57
CA LEU A 102 1.09 18.13 -11.53
C LEU A 102 0.56 18.28 -12.96
N ARG A 103 -0.46 19.11 -13.20
CA ARG A 103 -1.00 19.40 -14.53
C ARG A 103 -0.41 20.69 -15.13
N ASP A 104 0.91 20.79 -15.14
CA ASP A 104 1.60 21.81 -15.95
C ASP A 104 2.01 21.21 -17.32
N GLY A 105 1.30 21.61 -18.38
CA GLY A 105 1.70 21.40 -19.78
C GLY A 105 1.06 20.23 -20.53
N GLU A 106 1.13 20.28 -21.87
CA GLU A 106 0.41 19.49 -22.88
C GLU A 106 -0.08 18.10 -22.45
N GLU A 107 -1.38 17.83 -22.70
CA GLU A 107 -2.15 16.61 -22.38
C GLU A 107 -1.51 15.32 -22.94
N GLN A 108 -0.45 14.82 -22.33
CA GLN A 108 0.11 13.51 -22.59
C GLN A 108 -0.70 12.46 -21.80
N PRO A 109 -1.22 11.40 -22.44
CA PRO A 109 -1.98 10.38 -21.74
C PRO A 109 -1.11 9.62 -20.74
N ILE A 110 -1.60 9.49 -19.51
CA ILE A 110 -0.90 8.81 -18.42
C ILE A 110 -1.07 7.30 -18.53
N TYR A 111 0.02 6.54 -18.44
CA TYR A 111 -0.05 5.09 -18.41
C TYR A 111 -0.54 4.57 -17.04
N ILE A 112 -1.71 3.94 -17.00
CA ILE A 112 -2.27 3.40 -15.76
C ILE A 112 -1.71 2.01 -15.43
N PRO A 113 -1.18 1.71 -14.23
CA PRO A 113 -0.64 0.38 -13.92
C PRO A 113 -1.68 -0.75 -14.01
N GLN A 114 -1.22 -1.94 -14.43
CA GLN A 114 -2.02 -3.20 -14.44
C GLN A 114 -1.62 -4.18 -13.31
N ILE A 115 -0.74 -3.72 -12.42
CA ILE A 115 -0.20 -4.39 -11.26
C ILE A 115 -0.36 -3.41 -10.10
N GLY A 116 -0.96 -3.86 -8.99
CA GLY A 116 -1.23 -3.03 -7.81
C GLY A 116 -0.39 -3.39 -6.59
N ASP A 117 0.69 -4.15 -6.79
CA ASP A 117 1.56 -4.66 -5.74
C ASP A 117 2.83 -3.78 -5.65
N PRO A 118 3.00 -2.98 -4.59
CA PRO A 118 4.11 -2.03 -4.44
C PRO A 118 5.47 -2.73 -4.41
N HIS A 119 5.57 -3.93 -3.82
CA HIS A 119 6.83 -4.66 -3.73
C HIS A 119 7.32 -5.13 -5.10
N LYS A 120 6.42 -5.34 -6.07
CA LYS A 120 6.83 -5.60 -7.46
C LYS A 120 7.48 -4.39 -8.11
N PHE A 121 7.07 -3.17 -7.76
CA PHE A 121 7.72 -1.96 -8.25
C PHE A 121 9.08 -1.76 -7.59
N ILE A 122 9.21 -1.96 -6.27
CA ILE A 122 10.51 -1.93 -5.57
C ILE A 122 11.46 -2.96 -6.20
N ARG A 123 11.02 -4.21 -6.36
CA ARG A 123 11.83 -5.26 -7.00
C ARG A 123 12.22 -4.91 -8.43
N ALA A 124 11.32 -4.31 -9.22
CA ALA A 124 11.65 -3.90 -10.58
C ALA A 124 12.69 -2.78 -10.60
N ILE A 125 12.62 -1.81 -9.67
CA ILE A 125 13.64 -0.77 -9.48
C ILE A 125 15.01 -1.40 -9.14
N GLU A 126 15.05 -2.36 -8.21
CA GLU A 126 16.28 -3.09 -7.86
C GLU A 126 16.87 -3.84 -9.06
N LEU A 127 16.03 -4.49 -9.88
CA LEU A 127 16.46 -5.21 -11.07
C LEU A 127 17.04 -4.26 -12.13
N ILE A 128 16.41 -3.11 -12.37
CA ILE A 128 16.92 -2.08 -13.27
C ILE A 128 18.29 -1.57 -12.78
N TYR A 129 18.42 -1.31 -11.47
CA TYR A 129 19.70 -0.90 -10.87
C TYR A 129 20.82 -1.93 -11.08
N ARG A 130 20.49 -3.22 -11.04
CA ARG A 130 21.41 -4.34 -11.29
C ARG A 130 21.68 -4.62 -12.78
N GLY A 131 21.14 -3.81 -13.69
CA GLY A 131 21.37 -3.93 -15.13
C GLY A 131 20.32 -4.75 -15.89
N ILE A 132 19.27 -5.26 -15.23
CA ILE A 132 18.10 -5.86 -15.92
C ILE A 132 17.16 -4.73 -16.30
N ASN A 133 17.50 -4.04 -17.39
CA ASN A 133 16.95 -2.73 -17.72
C ASN A 133 16.27 -2.67 -19.09
N THR A 134 16.03 -3.79 -19.77
CA THR A 134 15.12 -3.84 -20.92
C THR A 134 13.75 -4.39 -20.53
N SER A 135 12.71 -4.04 -21.28
CA SER A 135 11.37 -4.60 -21.06
C SER A 135 11.33 -6.12 -21.19
N LYS A 136 12.11 -6.69 -22.11
CA LYS A 136 12.18 -8.14 -22.28
C LYS A 136 12.79 -8.79 -21.04
N ASP A 137 13.93 -8.29 -20.57
CA ASP A 137 14.66 -8.90 -19.47
C ASP A 137 13.89 -8.77 -18.15
N LEU A 138 13.20 -7.64 -17.92
CA LEU A 138 12.26 -7.51 -16.81
C LEU A 138 11.14 -8.56 -16.90
N GLY A 139 10.56 -8.77 -18.09
CA GLY A 139 9.54 -9.79 -18.30
C GLY A 139 10.02 -11.20 -17.95
N VAL A 140 11.27 -11.52 -18.29
CA VAL A 140 11.92 -12.81 -17.96
C VAL A 140 12.19 -12.90 -16.45
N ALA A 141 12.75 -11.85 -15.84
CA ALA A 141 13.11 -11.84 -14.42
C ALA A 141 11.89 -11.94 -13.48
N PHE A 142 10.73 -11.49 -13.94
CA PHE A 142 9.44 -11.67 -13.24
C PHE A 142 8.72 -12.99 -13.60
N GLY A 143 9.41 -13.94 -14.23
CA GLY A 143 8.94 -15.31 -14.42
C GLY A 143 7.92 -15.50 -15.54
N SER A 144 7.93 -14.65 -16.57
CA SER A 144 7.02 -14.84 -17.71
C SER A 144 7.37 -16.12 -18.49
N GLY A 145 6.42 -17.06 -18.58
CA GLY A 145 6.53 -18.26 -19.42
C GLY A 145 6.24 -18.01 -20.92
N ALA A 146 6.23 -16.75 -21.37
CA ALA A 146 5.94 -16.45 -22.77
C ALA A 146 7.12 -16.86 -23.67
N LYS A 147 6.80 -17.47 -24.82
CA LYS A 147 7.83 -17.94 -25.78
C LYS A 147 8.28 -16.87 -26.78
N ARG A 148 7.52 -15.79 -26.94
CA ARG A 148 7.79 -14.73 -27.93
C ARG A 148 8.34 -13.50 -27.22
N ASP A 149 9.41 -12.93 -27.77
CA ASP A 149 10.06 -11.72 -27.25
C ASP A 149 9.10 -10.55 -27.05
N LYS A 150 8.17 -10.33 -27.97
CA LYS A 150 7.14 -9.28 -27.83
C LYS A 150 6.24 -9.47 -26.61
N ASP A 151 5.94 -10.71 -26.25
CA ASP A 151 5.07 -11.03 -25.13
C ASP A 151 5.84 -10.92 -23.81
N LEU A 152 7.13 -11.31 -23.79
CA LEU A 152 8.04 -11.07 -22.67
C LEU A 152 8.20 -9.57 -22.41
N ALA A 153 8.49 -8.79 -23.46
CA ALA A 153 8.62 -7.34 -23.38
C ALA A 153 7.35 -6.68 -22.87
N ARG A 154 6.17 -7.10 -23.37
CA ARG A 154 4.88 -6.61 -22.86
C ARG A 154 4.69 -6.86 -21.36
N ARG A 155 5.17 -8.00 -20.84
CA ARG A 155 5.09 -8.31 -19.40
C ARG A 155 6.02 -7.44 -18.57
N GLY A 156 7.24 -7.17 -19.04
CA GLY A 156 8.12 -6.22 -18.37
C GLY A 156 7.60 -4.79 -18.45
N ASP A 157 6.93 -4.39 -19.54
CA ASP A 157 6.29 -3.08 -19.67
C ASP A 157 5.21 -2.84 -18.61
N TYR A 158 4.53 -3.88 -18.12
CA TYR A 158 3.56 -3.75 -17.02
C TYR A 158 4.19 -3.33 -15.68
N LEU A 159 5.52 -3.40 -15.56
CA LEU A 159 6.30 -2.98 -14.40
C LEU A 159 7.13 -1.73 -14.70
N GLY A 160 7.82 -1.72 -15.84
CA GLY A 160 8.73 -0.65 -16.21
C GLY A 160 8.04 0.65 -16.62
N ARG A 161 6.89 0.60 -17.31
CA ARG A 161 6.15 1.84 -17.65
C ARG A 161 5.63 2.54 -16.39
N PRO A 162 4.95 1.87 -15.44
CA PRO A 162 4.55 2.53 -14.19
C PRO A 162 5.69 3.20 -13.43
N ILE A 163 6.88 2.61 -13.38
CA ILE A 163 8.05 3.22 -12.70
C ILE A 163 8.43 4.56 -13.37
N ILE A 164 8.24 4.71 -14.67
CA ILE A 164 8.43 5.98 -15.37
C ILE A 164 7.35 6.98 -14.97
N GLU A 165 6.09 6.55 -14.97
CA GLU A 165 4.95 7.39 -14.57
C GLU A 165 5.05 7.88 -13.12
N PHE A 166 5.71 7.11 -12.24
CA PHE A 166 5.99 7.51 -10.87
C PHE A 166 7.22 8.44 -10.73
N GLY A 167 7.87 8.83 -11.84
CA GLY A 167 9.08 9.65 -11.82
C GLY A 167 10.35 8.93 -11.35
N LEU A 168 10.30 7.59 -11.21
CA LEU A 168 11.39 6.79 -10.66
C LEU A 168 12.37 6.27 -11.74
N ALA A 169 12.00 6.38 -13.01
CA ALA A 169 12.85 6.05 -14.15
C ALA A 169 12.48 6.88 -15.39
N HIS A 170 13.32 6.79 -16.41
CA HIS A 170 13.03 7.26 -17.76
C HIS A 170 13.54 6.23 -18.77
N ARG A 171 13.10 6.34 -20.04
CA ARG A 171 13.62 5.51 -21.13
C ARG A 171 14.70 6.25 -21.90
N VAL A 172 15.78 5.56 -22.19
CA VAL A 172 16.84 6.03 -23.09
C VAL A 172 17.01 5.02 -24.22
N GLN A 173 17.16 5.52 -25.44
CA GLN A 173 17.55 4.69 -26.58
C GLN A 173 19.02 4.95 -26.89
N THR A 174 19.87 3.94 -26.72
CA THR A 174 21.33 4.07 -26.88
C THR A 174 21.77 4.14 -28.35
N ALA A 175 20.99 3.56 -29.26
CA ALA A 175 21.16 3.70 -30.71
C ALA A 175 19.82 3.50 -31.43
N LYS A 176 19.68 4.04 -32.65
CA LYS A 176 18.43 4.10 -33.42
C LYS A 176 17.71 2.75 -33.63
N GLN A 177 18.45 1.64 -33.55
CA GLN A 177 17.93 0.27 -33.69
C GLN A 177 18.03 -0.57 -32.41
N SER A 178 18.59 -0.02 -31.33
CA SER A 178 18.70 -0.73 -30.05
C SER A 178 17.39 -0.64 -29.27
N PRO A 179 17.06 -1.67 -28.47
CA PRO A 179 15.95 -1.60 -27.52
C PRO A 179 16.13 -0.40 -26.59
N SER A 180 15.03 0.29 -26.26
CA SER A 180 15.07 1.28 -25.18
C SER A 180 15.35 0.58 -23.85
N ILE A 181 16.19 1.21 -23.04
CA ILE A 181 16.49 0.77 -21.68
C ILE A 181 15.86 1.71 -20.67
N TYR A 182 15.49 1.16 -19.53
CA TYR A 182 15.10 1.92 -18.35
C TYR A 182 16.33 2.43 -17.62
N VAL A 183 16.34 3.71 -17.29
CA VAL A 183 17.38 4.34 -16.49
C VAL A 183 16.71 4.97 -15.27
N LEU A 184 17.15 4.57 -14.08
CA LEU A 184 16.58 5.10 -12.83
C LEU A 184 16.90 6.59 -12.68
N SER A 185 15.91 7.34 -12.21
CA SER A 185 16.11 8.70 -11.68
C SER A 185 16.90 8.65 -10.38
N ASP A 186 17.31 9.80 -9.85
CA ASP A 186 18.01 9.86 -8.56
C ASP A 186 17.15 9.27 -7.42
N GLN A 187 15.84 9.52 -7.43
CA GLN A 187 14.91 8.91 -6.48
C GLN A 187 14.81 7.40 -6.66
N GLY A 188 14.72 6.91 -7.91
CA GLY A 188 14.74 5.48 -8.20
C GLY A 188 16.04 4.79 -7.72
N ARG A 189 17.19 5.45 -7.88
CA ARG A 189 18.48 4.94 -7.36
C ARG A 189 18.50 4.89 -5.84
N ARG A 190 17.99 5.91 -5.14
CA ARG A 190 17.88 5.92 -3.68
C ARG A 190 17.05 4.73 -3.16
N ILE A 191 15.94 4.42 -3.82
CA ILE A 191 15.15 3.21 -3.50
C ILE A 191 16.01 1.96 -3.70
N ALA A 192 16.66 1.79 -4.85
CA ALA A 192 17.44 0.59 -5.15
C ALA A 192 18.65 0.37 -4.22
N GLN A 193 19.25 1.45 -3.71
CA GLN A 193 20.46 1.44 -2.90
C GLN A 193 20.18 1.31 -1.39
N SER A 194 18.94 1.50 -0.95
CA SER A 194 18.59 1.43 0.46
C SER A 194 18.47 -0.02 0.93
N ASP A 195 19.28 -0.40 1.91
CA ASP A 195 19.17 -1.72 2.56
C ASP A 195 17.94 -1.81 3.49
N ASP A 196 17.47 -0.67 3.98
CA ASP A 196 16.28 -0.56 4.81
C ASP A 196 15.00 -0.67 3.96
N SER A 197 14.13 -1.63 4.30
CA SER A 197 12.84 -1.85 3.62
C SER A 197 11.83 -0.74 3.89
N GLU A 198 11.83 -0.16 5.08
CA GLU A 198 10.92 0.92 5.46
C GLU A 198 11.25 2.20 4.69
N ILE A 199 12.54 2.50 4.53
CA ILE A 199 12.99 3.63 3.69
C ILE A 199 12.59 3.43 2.23
N ARG A 200 12.75 2.22 1.68
CA ARG A 200 12.33 1.91 0.31
C ARG A 200 10.84 2.11 0.09
N GLU A 201 10.03 1.66 1.04
CA GLU A 201 8.57 1.78 1.00
C GLU A 201 8.13 3.23 1.17
N ARG A 202 8.73 3.99 2.09
CA ARG A 202 8.47 5.43 2.22
C ARG A 202 8.76 6.19 0.92
N LEU A 203 9.92 5.98 0.31
CA LEU A 203 10.29 6.65 -0.93
C LEU A 203 9.38 6.28 -2.11
N LEU A 204 8.89 5.04 -2.16
CA LEU A 204 7.88 4.64 -3.14
C LEU A 204 6.51 5.29 -2.85
N ALA A 205 6.11 5.36 -1.58
CA ALA A 205 4.87 6.02 -1.17
C ALA A 205 4.88 7.50 -1.57
N GLU A 206 5.97 8.22 -1.34
CA GLU A 206 6.17 9.59 -1.79
C GLU A 206 6.02 9.72 -3.32
N ALA A 207 6.63 8.81 -4.10
CA ALA A 207 6.50 8.80 -5.55
C ALA A 207 5.06 8.50 -6.03
N LEU A 208 4.33 7.64 -5.32
CA LEU A 208 2.92 7.36 -5.61
C LEU A 208 2.00 8.54 -5.26
N LEU A 209 2.31 9.30 -4.22
CA LEU A 209 1.58 10.54 -3.92
C LEU A 209 1.84 11.63 -4.96
N ALA A 210 2.97 11.58 -5.65
CA ALA A 210 3.25 12.41 -6.82
C ALA A 210 2.72 11.80 -8.14
N PHE A 211 1.88 10.76 -8.09
CA PHE A 211 1.26 10.19 -9.29
C PHE A 211 -0.17 10.72 -9.45
N TYR A 212 -0.40 11.52 -10.49
CA TYR A 212 -1.64 12.29 -10.67
C TYR A 212 -2.95 11.48 -10.50
N PRO A 213 -3.12 10.27 -11.09
CA PRO A 213 -4.33 9.49 -10.86
C PRO A 213 -4.56 9.11 -9.39
N ILE A 214 -3.49 8.85 -8.62
CA ILE A 214 -3.58 8.56 -7.18
C ILE A 214 -3.97 9.82 -6.42
N GLN A 215 -3.40 10.98 -6.73
CA GLN A 215 -3.77 12.25 -6.11
C GLN A 215 -5.26 12.54 -6.27
N VAL A 216 -5.78 12.43 -7.50
CA VAL A 216 -7.21 12.67 -7.78
C VAL A 216 -8.10 11.70 -7.00
N ILE A 217 -7.73 10.41 -6.92
CA ILE A 217 -8.50 9.44 -6.14
C ILE A 217 -8.49 9.80 -4.65
N ILE A 218 -7.34 10.21 -4.10
CA ILE A 218 -7.21 10.60 -2.71
C ILE A 218 -8.05 11.86 -2.44
N GLU A 219 -7.91 12.91 -3.24
CA GLU A 219 -8.67 14.16 -3.13
C GLU A 219 -10.20 13.92 -3.11
N GLU A 220 -10.69 13.09 -4.03
CA GLU A 220 -12.11 12.74 -4.11
C GLU A 220 -12.62 11.95 -2.89
N THR A 221 -11.74 11.14 -2.29
CA THR A 221 -12.08 10.27 -1.15
C THR A 221 -11.80 10.89 0.21
N THR A 222 -11.08 12.00 0.27
CA THR A 222 -10.83 12.79 1.49
C THR A 222 -11.72 14.04 1.54
N ARG A 223 -11.61 14.92 0.54
CA ARG A 223 -12.26 16.23 0.46
C ARG A 223 -13.55 16.19 -0.38
N GLY A 224 -13.56 15.39 -1.45
CA GLY A 224 -14.72 15.24 -2.34
C GLY A 224 -15.89 14.43 -1.77
N GLY A 225 -15.68 13.76 -0.64
CA GLY A 225 -16.73 13.02 0.07
C GLY A 225 -17.17 11.70 -0.58
N LYS A 226 -16.52 11.27 -1.66
CA LYS A 226 -16.84 10.03 -2.39
C LYS A 226 -16.19 8.81 -1.72
N GLU A 227 -16.79 7.64 -1.90
CA GLU A 227 -16.19 6.38 -1.44
C GLU A 227 -15.19 5.82 -2.47
N LEU A 228 -14.12 5.17 -1.99
CA LEU A 228 -13.15 4.44 -2.79
C LEU A 228 -13.79 3.17 -3.41
N THR A 229 -14.46 3.37 -4.54
CA THR A 229 -15.16 2.36 -5.31
C THR A 229 -14.41 2.04 -6.62
N LYS A 230 -14.73 0.91 -7.26
CA LYS A 230 -14.13 0.59 -8.56
C LYS A 230 -14.65 1.51 -9.66
N GLU A 231 -15.89 1.98 -9.48
CA GLU A 231 -16.63 2.84 -10.38
C GLU A 231 -15.98 4.24 -10.41
N LEU A 232 -15.75 4.85 -9.23
CA LEU A 232 -15.02 6.11 -9.10
C LEU A 232 -13.65 6.06 -9.80
N ILE A 233 -12.89 4.98 -9.57
CA ILE A 233 -11.56 4.85 -10.15
C ILE A 233 -11.64 4.70 -11.68
N GLN A 234 -12.64 4.02 -12.22
CA GLN A 234 -12.84 3.91 -13.67
C GLN A 234 -13.21 5.24 -14.32
N GLU A 235 -14.02 6.06 -13.63
CA GLU A 235 -14.32 7.44 -14.05
C GLU A 235 -13.03 8.26 -14.11
N ILE A 236 -12.21 8.23 -13.05
CA ILE A 236 -10.93 8.94 -12.99
C ILE A 236 -9.98 8.45 -14.10
N ILE A 237 -9.85 7.14 -14.31
CA ILE A 237 -9.04 6.59 -15.42
C ILE A 237 -9.47 7.20 -16.76
N SER A 238 -10.78 7.33 -16.98
CA SER A 238 -11.33 7.87 -18.24
C SER A 238 -11.00 9.35 -18.43
N LEU A 239 -10.78 10.11 -17.35
CA LEU A 239 -10.40 11.53 -17.38
C LEU A 239 -8.90 11.76 -17.61
N VAL A 240 -8.04 10.77 -17.33
CA VAL A 240 -6.58 10.99 -17.25
C VAL A 240 -5.74 10.19 -18.26
N SER A 241 -6.30 9.17 -18.91
CA SER A 241 -5.53 8.18 -19.67
C SER A 241 -5.81 8.17 -21.19
N PHE A 242 -6.30 9.29 -21.74
CA PHE A 242 -6.78 9.45 -23.13
C PHE A 242 -6.20 8.42 -24.12
N GLY A 243 -7.03 7.48 -24.60
CA GLY A 243 -6.71 6.58 -25.71
C GLY A 243 -6.28 5.13 -25.37
N ASP A 244 -5.55 4.86 -24.28
CA ASP A 244 -4.84 3.57 -24.12
C ASP A 244 -5.37 2.63 -23.01
N CYS A 245 -6.34 3.10 -22.20
CA CYS A 245 -6.87 2.35 -21.06
C CYS A 245 -8.35 1.96 -21.17
N GLY A 246 -8.98 2.21 -22.33
CA GLY A 246 -10.37 1.83 -22.60
C GLY A 246 -10.62 0.32 -22.73
N GLY A 247 -11.89 -0.09 -22.63
CA GLY A 247 -12.34 -1.46 -22.90
C GLY A 247 -12.10 -2.47 -21.76
N THR A 248 -11.73 -3.71 -22.11
CA THR A 248 -11.70 -4.86 -21.18
C THR A 248 -10.62 -4.78 -20.09
N THR A 249 -9.62 -3.89 -20.23
CA THR A 249 -8.54 -3.76 -19.25
C THR A 249 -8.83 -2.76 -18.13
N ASN A 250 -9.84 -1.90 -18.29
CA ASN A 250 -10.16 -0.86 -17.31
C ASN A 250 -10.49 -1.43 -15.91
N PRO A 251 -11.34 -2.48 -15.75
CA PRO A 251 -11.61 -3.04 -14.43
C PRO A 251 -10.37 -3.59 -13.71
N ARG A 252 -9.40 -4.12 -14.46
CA ARG A 252 -8.12 -4.62 -13.94
C ARG A 252 -7.22 -3.47 -13.47
N ARG A 253 -7.11 -2.42 -14.29
CA ARG A 253 -6.35 -1.20 -13.96
C ARG A 253 -6.94 -0.49 -12.75
N ALA A 254 -8.27 -0.36 -12.69
CA ALA A 254 -8.97 0.19 -11.53
C ALA A 254 -8.71 -0.62 -10.25
N SER A 255 -8.69 -1.95 -10.35
CA SER A 255 -8.35 -2.82 -9.20
C SER A 255 -6.88 -2.63 -8.77
N SER A 256 -5.98 -2.37 -9.72
CA SER A 256 -4.55 -2.13 -9.45
C SER A 256 -4.33 -0.77 -8.78
N LEU A 257 -4.93 0.29 -9.30
CA LEU A 257 -4.91 1.62 -8.67
C LEU A 257 -5.53 1.58 -7.28
N ARG A 258 -6.67 0.89 -7.09
CA ARG A 258 -7.28 0.74 -5.77
C ARG A 258 -6.33 0.12 -4.75
N ALA A 259 -5.57 -0.91 -5.14
CA ALA A 259 -4.59 -1.55 -4.27
C ALA A 259 -3.46 -0.58 -3.90
N LEU A 260 -2.93 0.17 -4.86
CA LEU A 260 -1.89 1.18 -4.61
C LEU A 260 -2.39 2.33 -3.73
N VAL A 261 -3.60 2.84 -3.97
CA VAL A 261 -4.24 3.87 -3.14
C VAL A 261 -4.42 3.37 -1.71
N ASN A 262 -4.98 2.17 -1.52
CA ASN A 262 -5.12 1.59 -0.18
C ASN A 262 -3.77 1.45 0.53
N TRP A 263 -2.73 1.00 -0.19
CA TRP A 263 -1.41 0.85 0.38
C TRP A 263 -0.79 2.19 0.79
N VAL A 264 -0.77 3.18 -0.12
CA VAL A 264 -0.15 4.49 0.14
C VAL A 264 -0.91 5.27 1.23
N THR A 265 -2.24 5.22 1.22
CA THR A 265 -3.07 5.92 2.23
C THR A 265 -2.87 5.34 3.62
N ARG A 266 -2.74 4.01 3.77
CA ARG A 266 -2.37 3.41 5.05
C ARG A 266 -0.96 3.78 5.46
N TRP A 267 0.00 3.61 4.53
CA TRP A 267 1.40 3.89 4.80
C TRP A 267 1.63 5.35 5.22
N ALA A 268 0.93 6.30 4.62
CA ALA A 268 1.02 7.73 4.93
C ALA A 268 -0.02 8.24 5.96
N GLY A 269 -0.91 7.38 6.47
CA GLY A 269 -1.94 7.77 7.44
C GLY A 269 -3.05 8.70 6.87
N ILE A 270 -3.33 8.62 5.57
CA ILE A 270 -4.30 9.46 4.87
C ILE A 270 -5.74 8.96 5.13
N PRO A 271 -6.66 9.80 5.64
CA PRO A 271 -8.02 9.38 5.95
C PRO A 271 -8.88 9.33 4.68
N ILE A 272 -9.19 8.14 4.17
CA ILE A 272 -10.02 7.95 2.96
C ILE A 272 -11.38 7.31 3.25
N ARG A 273 -12.43 7.71 2.53
CA ARG A 273 -13.73 7.04 2.62
C ARG A 273 -13.72 5.71 1.88
N ARG A 274 -13.94 4.59 2.57
CA ARG A 274 -14.03 3.25 1.98
C ARG A 274 -15.49 2.85 1.73
N LYS A 275 -15.74 2.02 0.70
CA LYS A 275 -17.09 1.55 0.34
C LYS A 275 -17.83 0.91 1.52
N GLY A 276 -19.04 1.39 1.82
CA GLY A 276 -19.89 0.86 2.89
C GLY A 276 -19.65 1.50 4.26
N ASN A 277 -18.96 2.64 4.32
CA ASN A 277 -18.78 3.41 5.55
C ASN A 277 -19.48 4.77 5.42
N ASP A 278 -20.64 4.90 6.07
CA ASP A 278 -21.29 6.19 6.31
C ASP A 278 -20.49 6.99 7.36
N GLY A 279 -19.39 7.61 6.92
CA GLY A 279 -18.68 8.64 7.69
C GLY A 279 -17.66 8.16 8.73
N VAL A 280 -16.56 8.92 8.76
CA VAL A 280 -15.41 8.91 9.69
C VAL A 280 -14.41 7.75 9.52
N GLN A 281 -13.37 8.00 8.72
CA GLN A 281 -12.08 7.32 8.89
C GLN A 281 -11.14 8.29 9.60
N LEU A 282 -10.87 8.05 10.89
CA LEU A 282 -9.78 8.70 11.62
C LEU A 282 -8.60 7.73 11.60
N TYR A 283 -7.58 8.03 10.77
CA TYR A 283 -6.27 7.36 10.79
C TYR A 283 -5.18 8.28 11.38
N ILE A 284 -5.56 9.10 12.36
CA ILE A 284 -4.61 9.85 13.16
C ILE A 284 -4.33 9.00 14.41
N PRO A 285 -3.07 8.66 14.73
CA PRO A 285 -2.76 8.15 16.07
C PRO A 285 -3.33 9.14 17.08
N TYR A 286 -3.96 8.65 18.14
CA TYR A 286 -4.70 9.41 19.16
C TYR A 286 -3.81 10.34 20.03
N ILE A 287 -2.75 10.89 19.44
CA ILE A 287 -1.78 11.81 20.02
C ILE A 287 -2.03 13.26 19.52
N TYR A 288 -2.85 13.46 18.48
CA TYR A 288 -3.15 14.79 17.93
C TYR A 288 -4.63 15.22 17.98
N ALA A 289 -5.51 14.43 18.58
CA ALA A 289 -6.87 14.87 18.89
C ALA A 289 -6.89 15.52 20.29
N ASN A 290 -6.46 16.77 20.38
CA ASN A 290 -6.75 17.67 21.50
C ASN A 290 -7.92 18.57 21.12
#